data_AF-A0A1V8PQT0-F1
#
_entry.id   AF-A0A1V8PQT0-F1
#
_cell.length_a   1.000
_cell.length_b   1.000
_cell.length_c   1.000
_cell.angle_alpha   90.00
_cell.angle_beta   90.00
_cell.angle_gamma   90.00
#
_symmetry.space_group_name_H-M   'P 1'
#
loop_
_entity.id
_entity.type
_entity.pdbx_description
1 polymer ?
#
loop_
_entity_poly.entity_id
_entity_poly.type
_entity_poly.pdbx_seq_one_letter_code
_entity_poly.pdbx_strand_id
1 'polypeptide(L)'
;MTVVSMPILHRPAELAELLDCSLRHVYDLRLPSYHPTRRVTLIRADDAMHATGVPLDTYETIDGWPDVAAAARILRVSTRHVHRLMGDGTLPYRKPTPRRALIDPQGLLRLVGGPA
;
A
#
# COMPACT_ATOMS: atom_id res chain seq x y z
N MET A 1 0.45 20.73 9.19
CA MET A 1 0.72 19.27 9.25
C MET A 1 0.43 18.70 7.87
N THR A 2 1.34 17.92 7.29
CA THR A 2 1.10 17.27 6.00
C THR A 2 0.15 16.10 6.25
N VAL A 3 -1.06 16.17 5.70
CA VAL A 3 -2.03 15.06 5.73
C VAL A 3 -2.00 14.43 4.35
N VAL A 4 -1.85 13.10 4.28
CA VAL A 4 -1.75 12.38 3.02
C VAL A 4 -2.80 11.28 2.97
N SER A 5 -3.60 11.28 1.91
CA SER A 5 -4.53 10.20 1.60
C SER A 5 -3.77 9.05 0.93
N MET A 6 -3.86 7.85 1.50
CA MET A 6 -3.16 6.66 1.03
C MET A 6 -4.17 5.61 0.58
N PRO A 7 -4.01 4.98 -0.58
CA PRO A 7 -4.94 3.95 -1.02
C PRO A 7 -4.88 2.75 -0.09
N ILE A 8 -6.05 2.19 0.20
CA ILE A 8 -6.16 0.92 0.93
C ILE A 8 -5.84 -0.22 -0.05
N LEU A 9 -5.01 -1.14 0.41
CA LEU A 9 -4.49 -2.25 -0.39
C LEU A 9 -4.94 -3.58 0.18
N HIS A 10 -5.52 -4.42 -0.69
CA HIS A 10 -5.93 -5.77 -0.33
C HIS A 10 -5.11 -6.81 -1.07
N ARG A 11 -4.86 -7.94 -0.40
CA ARG A 11 -4.43 -9.16 -1.09
C ARG A 11 -5.59 -9.67 -1.95
N PRO A 12 -5.35 -10.33 -3.09
CA PRO A 12 -6.42 -10.88 -3.91
C PRO A 12 -7.42 -11.78 -3.16
N ALA A 13 -6.94 -12.56 -2.18
CA ALA A 13 -7.81 -13.40 -1.35
C ALA A 13 -8.70 -12.57 -0.40
N GLU A 14 -8.14 -11.56 0.26
CA GLU A 14 -8.91 -10.64 1.13
C GLU A 14 -9.95 -9.86 0.31
N LEU A 15 -9.57 -9.44 -0.90
CA LEU A 15 -10.50 -8.75 -1.81
C LEU A 15 -11.63 -9.68 -2.26
N ALA A 16 -11.36 -10.96 -2.50
CA ALA A 16 -12.38 -11.95 -2.84
C ALA A 16 -13.42 -12.09 -1.72
N GLU A 17 -12.96 -12.14 -0.46
CA GLU A 17 -13.83 -12.17 0.72
C GLU A 17 -14.67 -10.89 0.84
N LEU A 18 -14.06 -9.71 0.64
CA LEU A 18 -14.78 -8.42 0.70
C LEU A 18 -15.83 -8.26 -0.39
N LEU A 19 -15.57 -8.81 -1.58
CA LEU A 19 -16.49 -8.78 -2.72
C LEU A 19 -17.50 -9.93 -2.73
N ASP A 20 -17.47 -10.80 -1.72
CA ASP A 20 -18.27 -12.04 -1.65
C ASP A 20 -18.19 -12.87 -2.95
N CYS A 21 -16.97 -13.08 -3.44
CA CYS A 21 -16.73 -13.78 -4.71
C CYS A 21 -15.54 -14.75 -4.63
N SER A 22 -15.34 -15.52 -5.70
CA SER A 22 -14.20 -16.43 -5.77
C SER A 22 -12.89 -15.70 -6.09
N LEU A 23 -11.76 -16.23 -5.60
CA LEU A 23 -10.43 -15.72 -5.97
C LEU A 23 -10.19 -15.71 -7.49
N ARG A 24 -10.76 -16.70 -8.21
CA ARG A 24 -10.70 -16.74 -9.67
C ARG A 24 -11.39 -15.52 -10.29
N HIS A 25 -12.56 -15.14 -9.77
CA HIS A 25 -13.28 -13.97 -10.24
C HIS A 25 -12.43 -12.70 -10.08
N VAL A 26 -11.74 -12.52 -8.95
CA VAL A 26 -10.82 -11.39 -8.74
C VAL A 26 -9.73 -11.32 -9.81
N TYR A 27 -9.13 -12.45 -10.20
CA TYR A 27 -8.15 -12.48 -11.29
C TYR A 27 -8.76 -12.20 -12.66
N ASP A 28 -10.01 -12.63 -12.89
CA ASP A 28 -10.73 -12.37 -14.13
C ASP A 28 -11.10 -10.88 -14.31
N LEU A 29 -11.17 -10.10 -13.21
CA LEU A 29 -11.35 -8.64 -13.26
C LEU A 29 -10.14 -7.89 -13.86
N ARG A 30 -8.97 -8.52 -13.96
CA ARG A 30 -7.73 -7.94 -14.54
C ARG A 30 -7.35 -6.58 -13.95
N LEU A 31 -7.55 -6.42 -12.64
CA LEU A 31 -7.24 -5.18 -11.93
C LEU A 31 -5.72 -4.89 -11.91
N PRO A 32 -5.31 -3.61 -11.90
CA PRO A 32 -3.92 -3.23 -11.66
C PRO A 32 -3.36 -3.90 -10.41
N SER A 33 -2.20 -4.54 -10.56
CA SER A 33 -1.54 -5.27 -9.49
C SER A 33 -0.24 -4.57 -9.09
N TYR A 34 -0.08 -4.36 -7.79
CA TYR A 34 1.08 -3.69 -7.20
C TYR A 34 1.92 -4.70 -6.44
N HIS A 35 3.23 -4.64 -6.66
CA HIS A 35 4.16 -5.61 -6.11
C HIS A 35 5.25 -4.94 -5.27
N PRO A 36 4.96 -4.53 -4.02
CA PRO A 36 5.98 -4.05 -3.10
C PRO A 36 7.14 -5.05 -2.93
N THR A 37 6.85 -6.35 -3.09
CA THR A 37 7.86 -7.41 -3.13
C THR A 37 7.48 -8.48 -4.14
N ARG A 38 8.43 -9.32 -4.56
CA ARG A 38 8.19 -10.49 -5.44
C ARG A 38 7.11 -11.47 -4.94
N ARG A 39 6.81 -11.51 -3.64
CA ARG A 39 5.82 -12.44 -3.03
C ARG A 39 4.54 -11.74 -2.60
N VAL A 40 4.41 -10.45 -2.89
CA VAL A 40 3.29 -9.64 -2.46
C VAL A 40 2.62 -9.07 -3.69
N THR A 41 1.36 -9.42 -3.86
CA THR A 41 0.47 -8.84 -4.86
C THR A 41 -0.62 -8.11 -4.11
N LEU A 42 -0.80 -6.84 -4.43
CA LEU A 42 -1.81 -5.98 -3.84
C LEU A 42 -2.65 -5.38 -4.95
N ILE A 43 -3.92 -5.19 -4.64
CA ILE A 43 -4.88 -4.50 -5.47
C ILE A 43 -5.39 -3.33 -4.65
N ARG A 44 -5.53 -2.16 -5.26
CA ARG A 44 -6.10 -1.02 -4.54
C ARG A 44 -7.62 -1.17 -4.46
N ALA A 45 -8.17 -0.78 -3.32
CA ALA A 45 -9.61 -0.84 -3.08
C ALA A 45 -10.40 0.07 -4.05
N ASP A 46 -9.84 1.21 -4.47
CA ASP A 46 -10.47 2.10 -5.45
C ASP A 46 -10.56 1.50 -6.85
N ASP A 47 -9.50 0.83 -7.32
CA ASP A 47 -9.51 0.09 -8.58
C ASP A 47 -10.60 -1.00 -8.56
N ALA A 48 -10.72 -1.74 -7.44
CA ALA A 48 -11.71 -2.78 -7.28
C ALA A 48 -13.14 -2.22 -7.22
N MET A 49 -13.36 -1.17 -6.42
CA MET A 49 -14.66 -0.49 -6.30
C MET A 49 -15.11 0.07 -7.64
N HIS A 50 -14.20 0.67 -8.42
CA HIS A 50 -14.53 1.20 -9.75
C HIS A 50 -14.95 0.10 -10.72
N ALA A 51 -14.29 -1.06 -10.67
CA ALA A 51 -14.59 -2.18 -11.57
C ALA A 51 -15.87 -2.94 -11.22
N THR A 52 -16.17 -3.10 -9.93
CA THR A 52 -17.30 -3.95 -9.47
C THR A 52 -18.52 -3.15 -9.05
N GLY A 53 -18.37 -1.85 -8.74
CA GLY A 53 -19.42 -1.03 -8.14
C GLY A 53 -19.73 -1.37 -6.67
N VAL A 54 -19.04 -2.33 -6.06
CA VAL A 54 -19.21 -2.68 -4.65
C VAL A 54 -18.55 -1.60 -3.79
N PRO A 55 -19.27 -0.98 -2.84
CA PRO A 55 -18.69 0.06 -1.99
C PRO A 55 -17.62 -0.52 -1.08
N LEU A 56 -16.40 0.04 -1.15
CA LEU A 56 -15.25 -0.33 -0.32
C LEU A 56 -14.66 0.93 0.30
N ASP A 57 -14.05 0.78 1.48
CA ASP A 57 -13.16 1.82 2.00
C ASP A 57 -11.92 1.89 1.11
N THR A 58 -11.73 3.03 0.44
CA THR A 58 -10.75 3.16 -0.64
C THR A 58 -9.45 3.83 -0.22
N TYR A 59 -9.51 4.72 0.77
CA TYR A 59 -8.38 5.52 1.22
C TYR A 59 -8.34 5.61 2.74
N GLU A 60 -7.14 5.58 3.30
CA GLU A 60 -6.86 5.90 4.69
C GLU A 60 -6.05 7.20 4.81
N THR A 61 -6.35 7.99 5.83
CA THR A 61 -5.63 9.23 6.11
C THR A 61 -4.42 8.96 6.98
N ILE A 62 -3.26 9.47 6.58
CA ILE A 62 -2.02 9.40 7.35
C ILE A 62 -1.60 10.80 7.77
N ASP A 63 -1.40 10.97 9.07
CA ASP A 63 -0.90 12.21 9.66
C ASP A 63 0.63 12.27 9.62
N GLY A 64 1.14 13.23 8.86
CA GLY A 64 2.56 13.51 8.77
C GLY A 64 3.34 12.42 8.03
N TRP A 65 4.51 12.10 8.59
CA TRP A 65 5.41 11.09 8.01
C TRP A 65 5.26 9.78 8.78
N PRO A 66 4.82 8.69 8.15
CA PRO A 66 4.67 7.41 8.84
C PRO A 66 6.02 6.87 9.30
N ASP A 67 6.02 6.13 10.40
CA ASP A 67 7.19 5.36 10.80
C ASP A 67 7.31 4.05 9.98
N VAL A 68 8.36 3.28 10.26
CA VAL A 68 8.63 2.01 9.58
C VAL A 68 7.50 0.98 9.77
N ALA A 69 6.85 0.96 10.94
CA ALA A 69 5.77 0.01 11.22
C ALA A 69 4.50 0.39 10.47
N ALA A 70 4.16 1.68 10.45
CA ALA A 70 3.05 2.21 9.65
C ALA A 70 3.28 1.97 8.15
N ALA A 71 4.48 2.25 7.64
CA ALA A 71 4.84 1.95 6.25
C ALA A 71 4.72 0.46 5.91
N ALA A 72 5.14 -0.41 6.82
CA ALA A 72 5.01 -1.86 6.66
C ALA A 72 3.55 -2.31 6.59
N ARG A 73 2.68 -1.72 7.43
CA ARG A 73 1.23 -1.95 7.43
C ARG A 73 0.61 -1.55 6.09
N ILE A 74 0.88 -0.32 5.65
CA ILE A 74 0.36 0.25 4.39
C ILE A 74 0.77 -0.63 3.21
N LEU A 75 2.05 -0.95 3.10
CA LEU A 75 2.59 -1.78 2.01
C LEU A 75 2.30 -3.27 2.19
N ARG A 76 1.64 -3.70 3.27
CA ARG A 76 1.32 -5.11 3.57
C ARG A 76 2.56 -6.02 3.55
N VAL A 77 3.69 -5.54 4.07
CA VAL A 77 4.99 -6.23 4.14
C VAL A 77 5.57 -6.23 5.56
N SER A 78 6.71 -6.91 5.77
CA SER A 78 7.44 -6.82 7.04
C SER A 78 8.27 -5.54 7.14
N THR A 79 8.53 -5.09 8.36
CA THR A 79 9.44 -3.96 8.64
C THR A 79 10.85 -4.18 8.10
N ARG A 80 11.33 -5.43 8.07
CA ARG A 80 12.60 -5.82 7.43
C ARG A 80 12.60 -5.46 5.94
N HIS A 81 11.46 -5.59 5.26
CA HIS A 81 11.37 -5.23 3.86
C HIS A 81 11.38 -3.72 3.66
N VAL A 82 10.67 -2.98 4.52
CA VAL A 82 10.75 -1.51 4.53
C VAL A 82 12.19 -1.04 4.72
N HIS A 83 12.93 -1.63 5.66
CA HIS A 83 14.35 -1.33 5.83
C HIS A 83 15.21 -1.65 4.61
N ARG A 84 14.85 -2.66 3.81
CA ARG A 84 15.53 -2.95 2.55
C ARG A 84 15.25 -1.85 1.52
N LEU A 85 13.99 -1.45 1.35
CA LEU A 85 13.59 -0.35 0.46
C LEU A 85 14.22 0.99 0.87
N MET A 86 14.44 1.19 2.17
CA MET A 86 15.20 2.33 2.67
C MET A 86 16.68 2.23 2.28
N GLY A 87 17.27 1.03 2.43
CA GLY A 87 18.69 0.81 2.19
C GLY A 87 19.10 0.84 0.71
N ASP A 88 18.21 0.46 -0.20
CA ASP A 88 18.42 0.54 -1.65
C ASP A 88 17.99 1.88 -2.27
N GLY A 89 17.46 2.80 -1.46
CA GLY A 89 17.07 4.15 -1.87
C GLY A 89 15.70 4.24 -2.56
N THR A 90 15.00 3.11 -2.74
CA THR A 90 13.66 3.09 -3.34
C THR A 90 12.65 3.87 -2.51
N LEU A 91 12.79 3.83 -1.19
CA LEU A 91 11.88 4.47 -0.25
C LEU A 91 12.60 5.59 0.50
N PRO A 92 12.41 6.87 0.11
CA PRO A 92 12.99 8.00 0.80
C PRO A 92 12.52 8.06 2.25
N TYR A 93 13.43 8.45 3.14
CA TYR A 93 13.14 8.58 4.55
C TYR A 93 14.03 9.65 5.18
N ARG A 94 13.64 10.12 6.36
CA ARG A 94 14.46 10.97 7.22
C ARG A 94 14.62 10.34 8.59
N LYS A 95 15.75 10.59 9.24
CA LYS A 95 16.05 10.15 10.61
C LYS A 95 16.16 11.36 11.53
N PRO A 96 15.05 11.86 12.11
CA PRO A 96 15.12 12.95 13.08
C PRO A 96 15.92 12.58 14.32
N THR A 97 15.95 11.29 14.68
CA THR A 97 16.81 10.76 15.74
C THR A 97 17.42 9.42 15.30
N PRO A 98 18.52 8.94 15.93
CA PRO A 98 19.11 7.65 15.57
C PRO A 98 18.17 6.44 15.71
N ARG A 99 17.16 6.55 16.58
CA ARG A 99 16.19 5.48 16.87
C ARG A 99 14.89 5.59 16.09
N ARG A 100 14.66 6.69 15.36
CA ARG A 100 13.39 6.95 14.67
C ARG A 100 13.64 7.28 13.21
N ALA A 101 13.12 6.44 12.32
CA ALA A 101 13.03 6.71 10.90
C ALA A 101 11.59 7.06 10.54
N LEU A 102 11.43 8.10 9.74
CA LEU A 102 10.18 8.59 9.19
C LEU A 102 10.23 8.46 7.69
N ILE A 103 9.26 7.77 7.12
CA ILE A 103 9.16 7.45 5.70
C ILE A 103 8.49 8.61 4.95
N ASP A 104 8.99 8.93 3.77
CA ASP A 104 8.36 9.91 2.89
C ASP A 104 7.00 9.36 2.38
N PRO A 105 5.87 10.02 2.70
CA PRO A 105 4.56 9.59 2.22
C PRO A 105 4.46 9.54 0.69
N GLN A 106 5.14 10.43 -0.03
CA GLN A 106 5.12 10.44 -1.49
C GLN A 106 5.87 9.24 -2.07
N GLY A 107 7.02 8.89 -1.49
CA GLY A 107 7.72 7.65 -1.79
C GLY A 107 6.86 6.39 -1.60
N LEU A 108 6.04 6.34 -0.54
CA LEU A 108 5.08 5.25 -0.35
C LEU A 108 4.01 5.22 -1.43
N LEU A 109 3.41 6.37 -1.75
CA LEU A 109 2.40 6.49 -2.80
C LEU A 109 2.92 5.97 -4.15
N ARG A 110 4.14 6.34 -4.53
CA ARG A 110 4.76 5.87 -5.80
C ARG A 110 4.86 4.35 -5.90
N LEU A 111 5.14 3.66 -4.78
CA LEU A 111 5.21 2.20 -4.75
C LEU A 111 3.87 1.50 -5.00
N VAL A 112 2.77 2.25 -4.89
CA VAL A 112 1.40 1.74 -4.98
C VAL A 112 0.60 2.46 -6.08
N GLY A 113 1.31 2.98 -7.10
CA GLY A 113 0.71 3.59 -8.28
C GLY A 113 0.24 5.03 -8.11
N GLY A 114 0.67 5.72 -7.05
CA GLY A 114 0.48 7.16 -6.90
C GLY A 114 1.33 7.97 -7.90
N PRO A 115 1.02 9.26 -8.09
CA PRO A 115 1.76 10.12 -9.01
C PRO A 115 3.25 10.22 -8.63
N ALA A 116 4.11 10.27 -9.66
CA ALA A 116 5.57 10.39 -9.51
C ALA A 116 6.01 11.80 -9.11
#